data_AF-A0A533ZG12-F1
#
_entry.id   AF-A0A533ZG12-F1
#
_cell.length_a   1.000
_cell.length_b   1.000
_cell.length_c   1.000
_cell.angle_alpha   90.00
_cell.angle_beta   90.00
_cell.angle_gamma   90.00
#
_symmetry.space_group_name_H-M   'P 1'
#
loop_
_entity.id
_entity.type
_entity.pdbx_description
1 polymer ?
#
loop_
_entity_poly.entity_id
_entity_poly.type
_entity_poly.pdbx_seq_one_letter_code
_entity_poly.pdbx_strand_id
1 'polypeptide(L)'
;MRALILLSFLLSGSVGGDVGLAVEGSASSSQPEPLLQAPSGTDIYYGTPGRPASEAAPRLTAADYPRYGSVDNRLAIWVVTQQHTYFGGFVLALPIFCLIIEVMGLLTRDPVAAVRYDRLAHDFLRISLIAFSISSLLGVTLVGALLTFYPAFFRYITGVFKSMMGIY
;
A
#
# COMPACT_ATOMS: atom_id res chain seq x y z
N MET A 1 15.58 15.52 -37.75
CA MET A 1 15.88 14.08 -37.93
C MET A 1 16.90 13.49 -36.94
N ARG A 2 17.63 14.28 -36.13
CA ARG A 2 18.58 13.73 -35.11
C ARG A 2 17.91 13.31 -33.79
N ALA A 3 16.76 13.89 -33.45
CA ALA A 3 16.01 13.54 -32.23
C ALA A 3 15.25 12.20 -32.35
N LEU A 4 14.89 11.78 -33.55
CA LEU A 4 14.13 10.53 -33.76
C LEU A 4 15.01 9.29 -33.63
N ILE A 5 16.31 9.38 -33.95
CA ILE A 5 17.28 8.28 -33.84
C ILE A 5 17.65 8.02 -32.37
N LEU A 6 17.70 9.05 -31.54
CA LEU A 6 17.96 8.94 -30.10
C LEU A 6 16.78 8.34 -29.33
N LEU A 7 15.55 8.51 -29.82
CA LEU A 7 14.35 7.97 -29.18
C LEU A 7 14.14 6.47 -29.47
N SER A 8 14.65 5.98 -30.61
CA SER A 8 14.69 4.54 -30.94
C SER A 8 15.77 3.76 -30.17
N PHE A 9 16.79 4.44 -29.64
CA PHE A 9 17.85 3.80 -28.84
C PHE A 9 17.44 3.60 -27.37
N LEU A 10 16.46 4.36 -26.87
CA LEU A 10 15.96 4.26 -25.50
C LEU A 10 14.88 3.17 -25.31
N LEU A 11 14.29 2.67 -26.40
CA LEU A 11 13.26 1.63 -26.36
C LEU A 11 13.80 0.21 -26.65
N SER A 12 15.09 0.09 -26.97
CA SER A 12 15.75 -1.19 -27.26
C SER A 12 16.98 -1.33 -26.37
N GLY A 13 16.74 -1.58 -25.07
CA GLY A 13 17.77 -1.91 -24.09
C GLY A 13 18.46 -3.23 -24.43
N SER A 14 19.40 -3.18 -25.37
CA SER A 14 20.37 -4.23 -25.66
C SER A 14 21.40 -4.26 -24.54
N VAL A 15 21.11 -5.03 -23.49
CA VAL A 15 22.14 -5.58 -22.60
C VAL A 15 22.77 -6.76 -23.34
N GLY A 16 23.73 -6.46 -24.20
CA GLY A 16 24.69 -7.41 -24.75
C GLY A 16 26.04 -7.06 -24.17
N GLY A 17 26.43 -7.76 -23.10
CA GLY A 17 27.71 -7.63 -22.42
C GLY A 17 28.01 -8.93 -21.69
N ASP A 18 28.64 -9.85 -22.42
CA ASP A 18 29.61 -10.83 -21.98
C ASP A 18 29.35 -11.52 -20.62
N VAL A 19 28.58 -12.62 -20.65
CA VAL A 19 28.64 -13.65 -19.59
C VAL A 19 28.71 -15.02 -20.26
N GLY A 20 29.81 -15.25 -20.97
CA GLY A 20 30.35 -16.58 -21.20
C GLY A 20 31.34 -16.88 -20.07
N LEU A 21 31.18 -18.04 -19.43
CA LEU A 21 32.01 -18.57 -18.33
C LEU A 21 31.98 -17.82 -17.01
N ALA A 22 31.04 -18.20 -16.14
CA ALA A 22 31.41 -18.50 -14.76
C ALA A 22 30.37 -19.45 -14.13
N VAL A 23 30.89 -20.52 -13.54
CA VAL A 23 30.28 -21.29 -12.43
C VAL A 23 29.29 -22.39 -12.83
N GLU A 24 29.87 -23.58 -13.07
CA GLU A 24 29.36 -24.85 -12.55
C GLU A 24 28.78 -24.66 -11.15
N GLY A 25 27.55 -25.14 -10.90
CA GLY A 25 27.08 -25.10 -9.52
C GLY A 25 25.61 -25.47 -9.35
N SER A 26 25.35 -26.77 -9.46
CA SER A 26 24.25 -27.46 -8.78
C SER A 26 22.83 -26.99 -9.07
N ALA A 27 22.16 -27.81 -9.89
CA ALA A 27 20.80 -28.23 -9.59
C ALA A 27 20.67 -28.53 -8.07
N SER A 28 20.00 -27.66 -7.32
CA SER A 28 19.52 -27.96 -5.98
C SER A 28 18.04 -28.32 -6.08
N SER A 29 17.85 -29.63 -6.22
CA SER A 29 16.70 -30.40 -5.77
C SER A 29 15.72 -29.65 -4.87
N SER A 30 14.46 -29.65 -5.29
CA SER A 30 13.29 -29.59 -4.41
C SER A 30 13.40 -30.71 -3.36
N GLN A 31 13.89 -30.37 -2.17
CA GLN A 31 13.71 -31.15 -0.96
C GLN A 31 12.78 -30.36 -0.04
N PRO A 32 11.80 -31.00 0.60
CA PRO A 32 11.03 -30.36 1.65
C PRO A 32 12.00 -30.10 2.81
N GLU A 33 12.34 -28.83 3.03
CA GLU A 33 13.11 -28.39 4.20
C GLU A 33 12.45 -29.01 5.46
N PRO A 34 13.21 -29.77 6.28
CA PRO A 34 12.69 -30.25 7.54
C PRO A 34 12.33 -29.02 8.39
N LEU A 35 11.31 -29.15 9.25
CA LEU A 35 10.91 -28.13 10.22
C LEU A 35 12.05 -27.86 11.21
N LEU A 36 13.12 -27.20 10.76
CA LEU A 36 14.25 -26.78 11.55
C LEU A 36 13.71 -25.76 12.54
N GLN A 37 13.53 -26.24 13.77
CA GLN A 37 13.36 -25.44 14.96
C GLN A 37 14.31 -24.23 14.86
N ALA A 38 13.74 -23.04 14.68
CA ALA A 38 14.52 -21.80 14.57
C ALA A 38 15.60 -21.79 15.69
N PRO A 39 16.89 -21.57 15.36
CA PRO A 39 17.95 -21.57 16.35
C PRO A 39 17.59 -20.59 17.46
N SER A 40 17.89 -20.95 18.71
CA SER A 40 17.67 -20.10 19.89
C SER A 40 18.49 -18.82 19.74
N GLY A 41 17.89 -17.81 19.12
CA GLY A 41 18.50 -16.50 18.91
C GLY A 41 18.37 -15.69 20.19
N THR A 42 19.51 -15.31 20.76
CA THR A 42 19.56 -14.36 21.86
C THR A 42 19.00 -13.02 21.38
N ASP A 43 18.12 -12.42 22.17
CA ASP A 43 17.68 -11.05 21.92
C ASP A 43 18.89 -10.11 21.89
N ILE A 44 19.06 -9.38 20.77
CA ILE A 44 20.20 -8.48 20.53
C ILE A 44 20.23 -7.32 21.53
N TYR A 45 19.08 -6.91 22.08
CA TYR A 45 18.98 -5.75 22.97
C TYR A 45 18.98 -6.11 24.46
N TYR A 46 18.32 -7.21 24.85
CA TYR A 46 18.19 -7.60 26.26
C TYR A 46 18.91 -8.88 26.63
N GLY A 47 19.66 -9.50 25.70
CA GLY A 47 20.48 -10.69 25.97
C GLY A 47 19.68 -11.90 26.47
N THR A 48 18.35 -11.85 26.36
CA THR A 48 17.47 -12.84 26.98
C THR A 48 17.42 -14.07 26.07
N PRO A 49 17.75 -15.27 26.58
CA PRO A 49 17.64 -16.49 25.81
C PRO A 49 16.16 -16.87 25.65
N GLY A 50 15.68 -16.91 24.41
CA GLY A 50 14.30 -17.27 24.12
C GLY A 50 14.07 -17.52 22.63
N ARG A 51 13.08 -18.33 22.30
CA ARG A 51 12.60 -18.42 20.91
C ARG A 51 11.85 -17.10 20.63
N PRO A 52 12.19 -16.35 19.57
CA PRO A 52 11.40 -15.18 19.20
C PRO A 52 9.94 -15.63 19.03
N ALA A 53 9.02 -14.93 19.70
CA ALA A 53 7.59 -15.25 19.66
C ALA A 53 6.98 -15.07 18.26
N SER A 54 7.67 -14.35 17.38
CA SER A 54 7.32 -14.15 15.98
C SER A 54 8.12 -15.09 15.06
N GLU A 55 7.42 -15.69 14.10
CA GLU A 55 8.04 -16.38 12.97
C GLU A 55 8.99 -15.43 12.20
N ALA A 56 10.15 -15.94 11.78
CA ALA A 56 11.14 -15.13 11.07
C ALA A 56 10.55 -14.57 9.78
N ALA A 57 10.81 -13.29 9.50
CA ALA A 57 10.32 -12.64 8.28
C ALA A 57 10.70 -13.46 7.03
N PRO A 58 9.74 -13.80 6.15
CA PRO A 58 10.04 -14.52 4.91
C PRO A 58 11.15 -13.82 4.13
N ARG A 59 12.17 -14.57 3.73
CA ARG A 59 13.26 -14.06 2.89
C ARG A 59 12.75 -13.92 1.47
N LEU A 60 12.24 -12.74 1.15
CA LEU A 60 11.69 -12.44 -0.17
C LEU A 60 12.82 -12.50 -1.22
N THR A 61 12.63 -13.34 -2.23
CA THR A 61 13.52 -13.46 -3.40
C THR A 61 12.92 -12.68 -4.57
N ALA A 62 13.70 -12.36 -5.61
CA ALA A 62 13.20 -11.67 -6.80
C ALA A 62 12.00 -12.39 -7.49
N ALA A 63 11.86 -13.71 -7.28
CA ALA A 63 10.72 -14.50 -7.73
C ALA A 63 9.40 -14.17 -7.00
N ASP A 64 9.46 -13.65 -5.77
CA ASP A 64 8.30 -13.27 -4.96
C ASP A 64 7.68 -11.92 -5.38
N TYR A 65 8.31 -11.23 -6.34
CA TYR A 65 7.80 -10.02 -6.98
C TYR A 65 7.47 -10.29 -8.47
N PRO A 66 6.49 -11.16 -8.77
CA PRO A 66 6.15 -11.50 -10.14
C PRO A 66 5.64 -10.27 -10.89
N ARG A 67 6.35 -9.86 -11.94
CA ARG A 67 5.91 -8.78 -12.83
C ARG A 67 4.71 -9.23 -13.65
N TYR A 68 3.59 -8.53 -13.56
CA TYR A 68 2.44 -8.78 -14.42
C TYR A 68 2.62 -8.02 -15.74
N GLY A 69 3.12 -8.72 -16.76
CA GLY A 69 3.34 -8.14 -18.09
C GLY A 69 4.43 -7.08 -18.11
N SER A 70 4.13 -5.89 -18.64
CA SER A 70 5.06 -4.75 -18.79
C SER A 70 4.98 -3.72 -17.65
N VAL A 71 4.10 -3.92 -16.66
CA VAL A 71 3.91 -2.96 -15.56
C VAL A 71 4.62 -3.47 -14.31
N ASP A 72 5.52 -2.67 -13.76
CA ASP A 72 6.14 -2.95 -12.47
C ASP A 72 5.08 -2.90 -11.35
N ASN A 73 4.93 -3.98 -10.57
CA ASN A 73 3.97 -4.04 -9.46
C ASN A 73 4.13 -2.88 -8.48
N ARG A 74 5.37 -2.41 -8.28
CA ARG A 74 5.70 -1.28 -7.42
C ARG A 74 5.12 0.05 -7.94
N LEU A 75 5.14 0.25 -9.25
CA LEU A 75 4.55 1.43 -9.88
C LEU A 75 3.02 1.35 -9.81
N ALA A 76 2.45 0.19 -10.12
CA ALA A 76 1.00 -0.01 -10.07
C ALA A 76 0.44 0.27 -8.67
N ILE A 77 1.03 -0.32 -7.63
CA ILE A 77 0.56 -0.08 -6.26
C ILE A 77 0.79 1.37 -5.83
N TRP A 78 1.91 1.98 -6.23
CA TRP A 78 2.21 3.37 -5.92
C TRP A 78 1.14 4.31 -6.50
N VAL A 79 0.79 4.17 -7.78
CA VAL A 79 -0.24 5.01 -8.42
C VAL A 79 -1.59 4.87 -7.71
N VAL A 80 -2.02 3.63 -7.43
CA VAL A 80 -3.31 3.37 -6.77
C VAL A 80 -3.33 3.93 -5.34
N THR A 81 -2.24 3.73 -4.59
CA THR A 81 -2.11 4.23 -3.21
C THR A 81 -2.09 5.75 -3.16
N GLN A 82 -1.39 6.40 -4.10
CA GLN A 82 -1.40 7.86 -4.21
C GLN A 82 -2.81 8.38 -4.50
N GLN A 83 -3.50 7.78 -5.48
CA GLN A 83 -4.84 8.20 -5.85
C GLN A 83 -5.84 8.06 -4.70
N HIS A 84 -5.80 6.95 -3.96
CA HIS A 84 -6.63 6.75 -2.77
C HIS A 84 -6.28 7.75 -1.66
N THR A 85 -4.99 7.98 -1.39
CA THR A 85 -4.56 8.88 -0.31
C THR A 85 -4.92 10.35 -0.58
N TYR A 86 -4.84 10.81 -1.83
CA TYR A 86 -5.29 12.16 -2.21
C TYR A 86 -6.79 12.35 -1.96
N PHE A 87 -7.62 11.37 -2.33
CA PHE A 87 -9.06 11.40 -2.03
C PHE A 87 -9.35 11.17 -0.54
N GLY A 88 -8.55 10.38 0.16
CA GLY A 88 -8.67 10.14 1.59
C GLY A 88 -8.51 11.43 2.41
N GLY A 89 -7.48 12.22 2.12
CA GLY A 89 -7.28 13.54 2.74
C GLY A 89 -8.42 14.51 2.42
N PHE A 90 -8.91 14.51 1.17
CA PHE A 90 -10.05 15.33 0.76
C PHE A 90 -11.33 14.97 1.53
N VAL A 91 -11.64 13.67 1.65
CA VAL A 91 -12.82 13.18 2.38
C VAL A 91 -12.73 13.45 3.88
N LEU A 92 -11.54 13.49 4.48
CA LEU A 92 -11.37 13.89 5.88
C LEU A 92 -11.61 15.39 6.08
N ALA A 93 -11.25 16.23 5.11
CA ALA A 93 -11.40 17.68 5.22
C ALA A 93 -12.86 18.15 5.12
N LEU A 94 -13.69 17.52 4.27
CA LEU A 94 -15.06 17.98 4.00
C LEU A 94 -16.01 17.95 5.21
N PRO A 95 -16.06 16.90 6.05
CA PRO A 95 -16.91 16.87 7.25
C PRO A 95 -16.50 17.92 8.27
N ILE A 96 -15.19 18.12 8.45
CA ILE A 96 -14.65 19.14 9.35
C ILE A 96 -15.02 20.54 8.84
N PHE A 97 -14.90 20.77 7.53
CA PHE A 97 -15.30 22.03 6.92
C PHE A 97 -16.80 22.31 7.07
N CYS A 98 -17.65 21.31 6.85
CA CYS A 98 -19.09 21.40 7.05
C CYS A 98 -19.45 21.73 8.51
N LEU A 99 -18.78 21.07 9.47
CA LEU A 99 -18.97 21.33 10.89
C LEU A 99 -18.60 22.77 11.26
N ILE A 100 -17.51 23.31 10.70
CA ILE A 100 -17.09 24.70 10.96
C ILE A 100 -18.15 25.69 10.49
N ILE A 101 -18.70 25.53 9.28
CA ILE A 101 -19.70 26.47 8.73
C ILE A 101 -21.07 26.34 9.42
N GLU A 102 -21.45 25.14 9.87
CA GLU A 102 -22.63 24.93 10.70
C GLU A 102 -22.49 25.64 12.05
N VAL A 103 -21.36 25.48 12.73
CA VAL A 103 -21.06 26.19 13.98
C VAL A 103 -21.02 27.70 13.77
N MET A 104 -20.45 28.19 12.66
CA MET A 104 -20.49 29.61 12.32
C MET A 104 -21.92 30.13 12.09
N GLY A 105 -22.80 29.32 11.50
CA GLY A 105 -24.23 29.63 11.35
C GLY A 105 -24.92 29.78 12.70
N LEU A 106 -24.65 28.87 13.65
CA LEU A 106 -25.20 28.91 15.01
C LEU A 106 -24.67 30.09 15.86
N LEU A 107 -23.41 30.47 15.65
CA LEU A 107 -22.79 31.60 16.35
C LEU A 107 -23.25 32.97 15.79
N THR A 108 -23.81 33.00 14.58
CA THR A 108 -24.26 34.22 13.92
C THR A 108 -25.63 34.65 14.46
N ARG A 109 -25.73 35.89 14.97
CA ARG A 109 -26.98 36.46 15.53
C ARG A 109 -27.96 36.97 14.48
N ASP A 110 -27.51 37.15 13.23
CA ASP A 110 -28.37 37.58 12.13
C ASP A 110 -29.06 36.35 11.50
N PRO A 111 -30.40 36.25 11.58
CA PRO A 111 -31.14 35.10 11.05
C PRO A 111 -30.99 34.95 9.53
N VAL A 112 -30.75 36.03 8.79
CA VAL A 112 -30.58 35.97 7.34
C VAL A 112 -29.21 35.38 6.98
N ALA A 113 -28.17 35.72 7.73
CA ALA A 113 -26.83 35.18 7.53
C ALA A 113 -26.71 33.71 8.00
N ALA A 114 -27.37 33.34 9.10
CA ALA A 114 -27.40 31.97 9.61
C ALA A 114 -27.97 30.98 8.58
N VAL A 115 -29.09 31.33 7.93
CA VAL A 115 -29.70 30.50 6.89
C VAL A 115 -28.79 30.34 5.66
N ARG A 116 -27.93 31.33 5.35
CA ARG A 116 -26.98 31.22 4.24
C ARG A 116 -25.84 30.24 4.54
N TYR A 117 -25.33 30.22 5.78
CA TYR A 117 -24.29 29.26 6.18
C TYR A 117 -24.83 27.83 6.25
N ASP A 118 -26.05 27.64 6.77
CA ASP A 118 -26.68 26.33 6.84
C ASP A 118 -26.95 25.73 5.44
N ARG A 119 -27.45 26.53 4.49
CA ARG A 119 -27.60 26.09 3.09
C ARG A 119 -26.27 25.72 2.44
N LEU A 120 -25.22 26.52 2.70
CA LEU A 120 -23.88 26.24 2.21
C LEU A 120 -23.35 24.91 2.77
N ALA A 121 -23.58 24.65 4.06
CA ALA A 121 -23.21 23.40 4.73
C ALA A 121 -23.90 22.20 4.09
N HIS A 122 -25.21 22.31 3.87
CA HIS A 122 -26.01 21.27 3.25
C HIS A 122 -25.52 20.92 1.83
N ASP A 123 -25.23 21.93 1.01
CA ASP A 123 -24.76 21.72 -0.36
C ASP A 123 -23.38 21.06 -0.38
N PHE A 124 -22.46 21.46 0.51
CA PHE A 124 -21.16 20.81 0.64
C PHE A 124 -21.26 19.38 1.15
N LEU A 125 -22.17 19.09 2.08
CA LEU A 125 -22.39 17.74 2.60
C LEU A 125 -22.94 16.81 1.51
N ARG A 126 -23.84 17.29 0.66
CA ARG A 126 -24.31 16.51 -0.50
C ARG A 126 -23.18 16.13 -1.45
N ILE A 127 -22.27 17.06 -1.74
CA ILE A 127 -21.11 16.80 -2.61
C ILE A 127 -20.10 15.86 -1.93
N SER A 128 -19.90 16.00 -0.61
CA SER A 128 -18.97 15.17 0.16
C SER A 128 -19.38 13.69 0.20
N LEU A 129 -20.68 13.39 0.21
CA LEU A 129 -21.19 12.03 0.14
C LEU A 129 -20.85 11.33 -1.19
N ILE A 130 -20.88 12.07 -2.31
CA ILE A 130 -20.46 11.55 -3.61
C ILE A 130 -18.95 11.29 -3.62
N ALA A 131 -18.16 12.22 -3.06
CA ALA A 131 -16.72 12.05 -2.93
C ALA A 131 -16.33 10.87 -2.04
N PHE A 132 -17.08 10.62 -0.96
CA PHE A 132 -16.91 9.46 -0.09
C PHE A 132 -17.11 8.15 -0.86
N SER A 133 -18.11 8.08 -1.75
CA SER A 133 -18.33 6.90 -2.60
C SER A 133 -17.15 6.63 -3.53
N ILE A 134 -16.56 7.66 -4.15
CA ILE A 134 -15.39 7.51 -5.02
C ILE A 134 -14.18 7.04 -4.20
N SER A 135 -13.98 7.61 -3.02
CA SER A 135 -12.91 7.21 -2.10
C SER A 135 -13.05 5.75 -1.66
N SER A 136 -14.27 5.30 -1.39
CA SER A 136 -14.57 3.91 -1.09
C SER A 136 -14.21 2.98 -2.26
N LEU A 137 -14.58 3.34 -3.49
CA LEU A 137 -14.23 2.57 -4.68
C LEU A 137 -12.71 2.47 -4.87
N LEU A 138 -11.97 3.57 -4.67
CA LEU A 138 -10.51 3.59 -4.73
C LEU A 138 -9.88 2.76 -3.59
N GLY A 139 -10.47 2.79 -2.39
CA GLY A 139 -10.01 2.00 -1.26
C GLY A 139 -10.21 0.50 -1.47
N VAL A 140 -11.38 0.10 -1.97
CA VAL A 140 -11.64 -1.31 -2.36
C VAL A 140 -10.70 -1.74 -3.47
N THR A 141 -10.45 -0.89 -4.46
CA THR A 141 -9.49 -1.16 -5.53
C THR A 141 -8.07 -1.30 -5.00
N LEU A 142 -7.67 -0.46 -4.04
CA LEU A 142 -6.37 -0.53 -3.38
C LEU A 142 -6.19 -1.86 -2.63
N VAL A 143 -7.20 -2.26 -1.85
CA VAL A 143 -7.18 -3.56 -1.15
C VAL A 143 -7.11 -4.71 -2.15
N GLY A 144 -7.92 -4.69 -3.21
CA GLY A 144 -7.87 -5.72 -4.26
C GLY A 144 -6.51 -5.82 -4.96
N ALA A 145 -5.87 -4.68 -5.25
CA ALA A 145 -4.53 -4.62 -5.83
C ALA A 145 -3.49 -5.21 -4.86
N LEU A 146 -3.59 -4.88 -3.57
CA LEU A 146 -2.72 -5.37 -2.50
C LEU A 146 -2.84 -6.89 -2.32
N LEU A 147 -4.05 -7.45 -2.33
CA LEU A 147 -4.27 -8.89 -2.24
C LEU A 147 -3.72 -9.65 -3.47
N THR A 148 -3.83 -9.04 -4.65
CA THR A 148 -3.41 -9.68 -5.92
C THR A 148 -1.90 -9.59 -6.14
N PHE A 149 -1.29 -8.43 -5.90
CA PHE A 149 0.14 -8.21 -6.15
C PHE A 149 1.04 -8.63 -4.98
N TYR A 150 0.53 -8.67 -3.74
CA TYR A 150 1.33 -8.92 -2.53
C TYR A 150 0.73 -9.96 -1.56
N PRO A 151 0.37 -11.17 -2.01
CA PRO A 151 -0.29 -12.18 -1.15
C PRO A 151 0.59 -12.66 0.02
N ALA A 152 1.91 -12.78 -0.18
CA ALA A 152 2.84 -13.22 0.87
C ALA A 152 2.94 -12.22 2.03
N PHE A 153 2.90 -10.92 1.72
CA PHE A 153 2.90 -9.85 2.71
C PHE A 153 1.64 -9.90 3.59
N PHE A 154 0.45 -10.08 2.99
CA PHE A 154 -0.79 -10.23 3.76
C PHE A 154 -0.76 -11.45 4.68
N ARG A 155 -0.27 -12.60 4.19
CA ARG A 155 -0.14 -13.81 5.02
C ARG A 155 0.75 -13.58 6.24
N TYR A 156 1.89 -12.90 6.05
CA TYR A 156 2.80 -12.55 7.14
C TYR A 156 2.14 -11.61 8.16
N ILE A 157 1.54 -10.52 7.70
CA ILE A 157 0.87 -9.54 8.56
C ILE A 157 -0.32 -10.15 9.32
N THR A 158 -1.15 -10.98 8.69
CA THR A 158 -2.23 -11.70 9.38
C THR A 158 -1.69 -12.67 10.43
N GLY A 159 -0.54 -13.32 10.19
CA GLY A 159 0.12 -14.16 11.19
C GLY A 159 0.56 -13.38 12.43
N VAL A 160 1.14 -12.19 12.23
CA VAL A 160 1.54 -11.29 13.33
C VAL A 160 0.33 -10.78 14.11
N PHE A 161 -0.70 -10.28 13.41
CA PHE A 161 -1.89 -9.73 14.06
C PHE A 161 -2.78 -10.79 14.71
N LYS A 162 -2.72 -12.07 14.30
CA LYS A 162 -3.43 -13.17 14.97
C LYS A 162 -3.06 -13.26 16.46
N SER A 163 -1.81 -12.95 16.81
CA SER A 163 -1.35 -12.92 18.20
C SER A 163 -2.04 -11.83 19.04
N MET A 164 -2.28 -10.65 18.44
CA MET A 164 -2.96 -9.53 19.11
C MET A 164 -4.50 -9.66 19.11
N MET A 165 -5.07 -10.42 18.17
CA MET A 165 -6.53 -10.51 18.00
C MET A 165 -7.22 -11.48 18.97
N GLY A 166 -6.48 -12.35 19.68
CA GLY A 166 -7.03 -13.31 20.65
C GLY A 166 -6.97 -12.89 22.12
N ILE A 167 -6.44 -11.70 22.43
CA ILE A 167 -6.29 -11.20 23.82
C ILE A 167 -7.50 -10.32 24.24
N TYR A 168 -8.48 -10.15 23.36
CA TYR A 168 -9.81 -9.63 23.69
C TYR A 168 -10.90 -10.60 23.23
#